data_AF-A0A160JEE9-F1
#
_entry.id   AF-A0A160JEE9-F1
#
_cell.length_a   1.000
_cell.length_b   1.000
_cell.length_c   1.000
_cell.angle_alpha   90.00
_cell.angle_beta   90.00
_cell.angle_gamma   90.00
#
_symmetry.space_group_name_H-M   'P 1'
#
loop_
_entity.id
_entity.type
_entity.pdbx_description
1 polymer ?
#
loop_
_entity_poly.entity_id
_entity_poly.type
_entity_poly.pdbx_seq_one_letter_code
_entity_poly.pdbx_strand_id
1 'polypeptide(L)'
;MESQSAKPIIAALLQPLPMLTQPQARNDLSDESVVRLLVRQFIDLSLDAFNQVLQGKLDQDEAVDGINRQATALNAVFLGTSGFGTVITHPWNTPEQLGAFLKDMVALEYPEDDCVRAMLIHLATQVMHALRLPDDDRHEEVEALTLDAADLLLGRAPEDEIDIDIDV
;
A
#
# COMPACT_ATOMS: atom_id res chain seq x y z
N MET A 1 -7.28 -35.30 1.88
CA MET A 1 -7.84 -33.99 1.49
C MET A 1 -6.66 -33.06 1.40
N GLU A 2 -6.16 -32.82 0.19
CA GLU A 2 -5.04 -31.92 -0.04
C GLU A 2 -5.52 -30.49 0.16
N SER A 3 -4.94 -29.81 1.15
CA SER A 3 -5.17 -28.40 1.42
C SER A 3 -4.80 -27.61 0.17
N GLN A 4 -5.79 -27.05 -0.52
CA GLN A 4 -5.56 -26.04 -1.53
C GLN A 4 -4.84 -24.88 -0.84
N SER A 5 -3.53 -24.81 -1.07
CA SER A 5 -2.71 -23.66 -0.73
C SER A 5 -3.31 -22.47 -1.46
N ALA A 6 -4.06 -21.65 -0.71
CA ALA A 6 -4.52 -20.36 -1.18
C ALA A 6 -3.27 -19.55 -1.50
N LYS A 7 -2.93 -19.45 -2.79
CA LYS A 7 -1.87 -18.57 -3.25
C LYS A 7 -2.20 -17.18 -2.69
N PRO A 8 -1.21 -16.46 -2.12
CA PRO A 8 -1.45 -15.10 -1.67
C PRO A 8 -2.03 -14.31 -2.86
N ILE A 9 -3.06 -13.49 -2.62
CA ILE A 9 -3.82 -12.74 -3.64
C ILE A 9 -2.87 -11.95 -4.57
N ILE A 10 -1.72 -11.53 -4.06
CA ILE A 10 -0.60 -10.90 -4.80
C ILE A 10 -0.14 -11.74 -6.00
N ALA A 11 -0.07 -13.06 -5.86
CA ALA A 11 0.32 -13.94 -6.95
C ALA A 11 -0.72 -14.00 -8.07
N ALA A 12 -1.99 -13.68 -7.79
CA ALA A 12 -3.05 -13.60 -8.79
C ALA A 12 -3.06 -12.25 -9.53
N LEU A 13 -2.59 -11.18 -8.87
CA LEU A 13 -2.54 -9.81 -9.39
C LEU A 13 -1.31 -9.53 -10.24
N LEU A 14 -0.25 -10.30 -10.00
CA LEU A 14 0.94 -10.32 -10.85
C LEU A 14 0.79 -11.29 -12.03
N GLN A 15 -0.35 -11.99 -12.16
CA GLN A 15 -0.65 -12.71 -13.39
C GLN A 15 -1.12 -11.71 -14.44
N PRO A 16 -0.55 -11.76 -15.66
CA PRO A 16 -0.96 -10.87 -16.73
C PRO A 16 -2.46 -11.04 -17.00
N LEU A 17 -3.18 -9.92 -17.06
CA LEU A 17 -4.59 -9.87 -17.45
C LEU A 17 -4.81 -10.69 -18.74
N PRO A 18 -5.86 -11.51 -18.83
CA PRO A 18 -6.10 -12.29 -20.03
C PRO A 18 -6.46 -11.33 -21.18
N MET A 19 -5.53 -11.24 -22.14
CA MET A 19 -5.61 -10.52 -23.42
C MET A 19 -5.29 -9.02 -23.41
N LEU A 20 -4.11 -8.68 -22.91
CA LEU A 20 -3.24 -7.76 -23.65
C LEU A 20 -2.04 -8.58 -24.12
N THR A 21 -1.94 -8.82 -25.43
CA THR A 21 -0.82 -9.48 -26.08
C THR A 21 0.44 -8.63 -25.98
N GLN A 22 1.01 -8.51 -24.79
CA GLN A 22 2.36 -8.00 -24.57
C GLN A 22 3.05 -8.85 -23.50
N PRO A 23 4.03 -9.69 -23.88
CA PRO A 23 4.85 -10.47 -22.94
C PRO A 23 5.75 -9.63 -22.00
N GLN A 24 5.49 -8.33 -21.82
CA GLN A 24 6.45 -7.35 -21.27
C GLN A 24 5.82 -6.17 -20.50
N ALA A 25 4.55 -6.20 -20.10
CA ALA A 25 4.04 -5.21 -19.14
C ALA A 25 4.61 -5.52 -17.76
N ARG A 26 5.78 -4.96 -17.46
CA ARG A 26 6.41 -5.04 -16.14
C ARG A 26 5.86 -3.91 -15.27
N ASN A 27 5.59 -4.22 -14.01
CA ASN A 27 5.15 -3.23 -13.02
C ASN A 27 6.36 -2.42 -12.58
N ASP A 28 6.46 -1.19 -13.07
CA ASP A 28 7.56 -0.28 -12.76
C ASP A 28 7.27 0.51 -11.48
N LEU A 29 8.10 0.34 -10.44
CA LEU A 29 7.90 1.03 -9.16
C LEU A 29 8.32 2.51 -9.17
N SER A 30 8.84 3.03 -10.28
CA SER A 30 8.95 4.48 -10.51
C SER A 30 7.70 5.08 -11.17
N ASP A 31 6.81 4.25 -11.71
CA ASP A 31 5.56 4.69 -12.30
C ASP A 31 4.52 4.89 -11.21
N GLU A 32 4.12 6.15 -11.05
CA GLU A 32 3.11 6.56 -10.09
C GLU A 32 1.78 5.82 -10.25
N SER A 33 1.36 5.50 -11.48
CA SER A 33 0.13 4.77 -11.73
C SER A 33 0.19 3.34 -11.15
N VAL A 34 1.36 2.70 -11.22
CA VAL A 34 1.60 1.37 -10.65
C VAL A 34 1.60 1.45 -9.13
N VAL A 35 2.30 2.44 -8.55
CA VAL A 35 2.36 2.61 -7.09
C VAL A 35 0.97 2.92 -6.53
N ARG A 36 0.23 3.86 -7.13
CA ARG A 36 -1.16 4.18 -6.74
C ARG A 36 -2.06 2.97 -6.82
N LEU A 37 -1.93 2.13 -7.85
CA LEU A 37 -2.72 0.91 -7.99
C LEU A 37 -2.46 -0.08 -6.84
N LEU A 38 -1.17 -0.29 -6.49
CA LEU A 38 -0.78 -1.19 -5.39
C LEU A 38 -1.28 -0.68 -4.02
N VAL A 39 -1.17 0.62 -3.78
CA VAL A 39 -1.68 1.28 -2.56
C VAL A 39 -3.20 1.19 -2.51
N ARG A 40 -3.90 1.57 -3.59
CA ARG A 40 -5.36 1.54 -3.64
C ARG A 40 -5.89 0.14 -3.36
N GLN A 41 -5.25 -0.87 -3.93
CA GLN A 41 -5.62 -2.25 -3.70
C GLN A 41 -5.43 -2.69 -2.25
N PHE A 42 -4.36 -2.24 -1.58
CA PHE A 42 -4.18 -2.48 -0.16
C PHE A 42 -5.29 -1.83 0.67
N ILE A 43 -5.69 -0.60 0.33
CA ILE A 43 -6.79 0.12 0.97
C ILE A 43 -8.11 -0.63 0.75
N ASP A 44 -8.44 -1.01 -0.48
CA ASP A 44 -9.67 -1.74 -0.81
C ASP A 44 -9.76 -3.08 -0.05
N LEU A 45 -8.64 -3.81 0.06
CA LEU A 45 -8.56 -5.05 0.84
C LEU A 45 -8.80 -4.78 2.34
N SER A 46 -8.22 -3.70 2.87
CA SER A 46 -8.39 -3.32 4.27
C SER A 46 -9.84 -2.92 4.56
N LEU A 47 -10.45 -2.11 3.69
CA LEU A 47 -11.87 -1.73 3.77
C LEU A 47 -12.78 -2.95 3.75
N ASP A 48 -12.54 -3.90 2.84
CA ASP A 48 -13.31 -5.13 2.78
C ASP A 48 -13.18 -5.96 4.06
N ALA A 49 -11.96 -6.16 4.56
CA ALA A 49 -11.71 -6.87 5.83
C ALA A 49 -12.44 -6.22 7.00
N PHE A 50 -12.37 -4.89 7.15
CA PHE A 50 -13.09 -4.16 8.19
C PHE A 50 -14.61 -4.30 8.04
N ASN A 51 -15.15 -4.19 6.82
CA ASN A 51 -16.58 -4.39 6.57
C ASN A 51 -17.04 -5.81 6.91
N GLN A 52 -16.23 -6.83 6.61
CA GLN A 52 -16.54 -8.21 6.96
C GLN A 52 -16.56 -8.42 8.49
N VAL A 53 -15.64 -7.79 9.22
CA VAL A 53 -15.65 -7.77 10.70
C VAL A 53 -16.90 -7.09 11.24
N LEU A 54 -17.26 -5.91 10.73
CA LEU A 54 -18.47 -5.19 11.15
C LEU A 54 -19.76 -5.98 10.89
N GLN A 55 -19.77 -6.80 9.85
CA GLN A 55 -20.89 -7.69 9.52
C GLN A 55 -20.87 -9.02 10.30
N GLY A 56 -19.86 -9.26 11.14
CA GLY A 56 -19.67 -10.51 11.88
C GLY A 56 -19.35 -11.72 11.00
N LYS A 57 -18.82 -11.49 9.78
CA LYS A 57 -18.45 -12.54 8.81
C LYS A 57 -16.99 -12.98 8.93
N LEU A 58 -16.14 -12.13 9.52
CA LEU A 58 -14.72 -12.34 9.70
C LEU A 58 -14.34 -12.01 11.15
N ASP A 59 -13.45 -12.80 11.74
CA ASP A 59 -12.91 -12.52 13.06
C ASP A 59 -11.93 -11.33 13.03
N GLN A 60 -11.82 -10.59 14.14
CA GLN A 60 -10.92 -9.43 14.23
C GLN A 60 -9.46 -9.84 14.07
N ASP A 61 -9.03 -10.92 14.71
CA ASP A 61 -7.66 -11.40 14.64
C ASP A 61 -7.34 -11.87 13.22
N GLU A 62 -8.30 -12.54 12.56
CA GLU A 62 -8.15 -12.99 11.17
C GLU A 62 -8.03 -11.81 10.18
N ALA A 63 -8.80 -10.74 10.38
CA ALA A 63 -8.71 -9.53 9.59
C ALA A 63 -7.35 -8.83 9.75
N VAL A 64 -6.87 -8.70 10.99
CA VAL A 64 -5.56 -8.12 11.31
C VAL A 64 -4.43 -8.93 10.69
N ASP A 65 -4.48 -10.26 10.81
CA ASP A 65 -3.50 -11.16 10.20
C ASP A 65 -3.48 -11.05 8.67
N GLY A 66 -4.65 -10.92 8.05
CA GLY A 66 -4.81 -10.73 6.61
C GLY A 66 -4.16 -9.43 6.12
N ILE A 67 -4.48 -8.30 6.78
CA ILE A 67 -3.91 -6.99 6.48
C ILE A 67 -2.38 -7.01 6.66
N ASN A 68 -1.89 -7.58 7.77
CA ASN A 68 -0.47 -7.63 8.06
C ASN A 68 0.30 -8.50 7.06
N ARG A 69 -0.29 -9.62 6.62
CA ARG A 69 0.29 -10.46 5.56
C ARG A 69 0.41 -9.70 4.24
N GLN A 70 -0.60 -8.91 3.88
CA GLN A 70 -0.55 -8.10 2.67
C GLN A 70 0.49 -6.98 2.78
N ALA A 71 0.55 -6.27 3.90
CA ALA A 71 1.54 -5.23 4.16
C ALA A 71 2.96 -5.78 4.11
N THR A 72 3.21 -6.95 4.71
CA THR A 72 4.51 -7.64 4.68
C THR A 72 4.95 -7.97 3.25
N ALA A 73 4.02 -8.43 2.42
CA ALA A 73 4.35 -8.80 1.06
C ALA A 73 4.55 -7.57 0.15
N LEU A 74 3.81 -6.48 0.37
CA LEU A 74 4.08 -5.20 -0.30
C LEU A 74 5.42 -4.60 0.14
N ASN A 75 5.80 -4.71 1.41
CA ASN A 75 7.12 -4.34 1.90
C ASN A 75 8.23 -5.06 1.11
N ALA A 76 8.09 -6.37 0.89
CA ALA A 76 9.03 -7.12 0.06
C ALA A 76 9.02 -6.69 -1.41
N VAL A 77 7.87 -6.27 -1.96
CA VAL A 77 7.79 -5.75 -3.35
C VAL A 77 8.51 -4.41 -3.46
N PHE A 78 8.19 -3.46 -2.59
CA PHE A 78 8.74 -2.10 -2.61
C PHE A 78 10.21 -2.01 -2.22
N LEU A 79 10.74 -3.00 -1.49
CA LEU A 79 12.17 -3.12 -1.20
C LEU A 79 12.91 -4.08 -2.15
N GLY A 80 12.23 -4.55 -3.20
CA GLY A 80 12.82 -5.41 -4.24
C GLY A 80 13.25 -6.80 -3.79
N THR A 81 12.85 -7.25 -2.60
CA THR A 81 13.18 -8.58 -2.05
C THR A 81 12.14 -9.66 -2.39
N SER A 82 11.04 -9.30 -3.05
CA SER A 82 9.94 -10.20 -3.41
C SER A 82 10.29 -11.30 -4.43
N GLY A 83 11.31 -11.09 -5.25
CA GLY A 83 11.72 -12.03 -6.30
C GLY A 83 10.78 -12.10 -7.52
N PHE A 84 9.83 -11.18 -7.66
CA PHE A 84 8.95 -11.13 -8.83
C PHE A 84 9.65 -10.54 -10.05
N GLY A 85 9.97 -11.38 -11.04
CA GLY A 85 10.60 -10.94 -12.30
C GLY A 85 9.73 -10.03 -13.19
N THR A 86 8.48 -9.78 -12.80
CA THR A 86 7.55 -8.85 -13.43
C THR A 86 7.59 -7.45 -12.81
N VAL A 87 8.30 -7.25 -11.70
CA VAL A 87 8.45 -5.95 -11.03
C VAL A 87 9.80 -5.34 -11.40
N ILE A 88 9.81 -4.07 -11.80
CA ILE A 88 11.03 -3.29 -11.99
C ILE A 88 11.23 -2.43 -10.74
N THR A 89 12.34 -2.68 -10.05
CA THR A 89 12.77 -1.91 -8.88
C THR A 89 13.84 -0.91 -9.28
N HIS A 90 13.96 0.17 -8.49
CA HIS A 90 14.91 1.26 -8.71
C HIS A 90 15.88 1.37 -7.53
N PRO A 91 16.99 2.12 -7.67
CA PRO A 91 17.90 2.39 -6.54
C PRO A 91 17.21 2.96 -5.30
N TRP A 92 16.07 3.65 -5.50
CA TRP A 92 15.19 4.14 -4.43
C TRP A 92 14.57 3.02 -3.57
N ASN A 93 14.30 1.87 -4.17
CA ASN A 93 13.59 0.74 -3.56
C ASN A 93 14.50 -0.12 -2.68
N THR A 94 15.20 0.51 -1.72
CA THR A 94 16.05 -0.18 -0.74
C THR A 94 15.71 0.27 0.69
N PRO A 95 16.05 -0.54 1.71
CA PRO A 95 15.89 -0.12 3.10
C PRO A 95 16.58 1.21 3.40
N GLU A 96 17.81 1.39 2.92
CA GLU A 96 18.65 2.55 3.24
C GLU A 96 18.15 3.86 2.60
N GLN A 97 17.28 3.78 1.59
CA GLN A 97 16.69 4.94 0.92
C GLN A 97 15.21 5.10 1.29
N LEU A 98 14.35 4.25 0.74
CA LEU A 98 12.92 4.30 1.00
C LEU A 98 12.59 4.03 2.48
N GLY A 99 13.23 3.03 3.08
CA GLY A 99 13.00 2.70 4.49
C GLY A 99 13.39 3.84 5.42
N ALA A 100 14.60 4.37 5.26
CA ALA A 100 15.09 5.53 6.00
C ALA A 100 14.20 6.78 5.79
N PHE A 101 13.79 7.06 4.55
CA PHE A 101 12.87 8.17 4.26
C PHE A 101 11.53 8.02 4.97
N LEU A 102 10.90 6.84 4.90
CA LEU A 102 9.62 6.59 5.57
C LEU A 102 9.75 6.66 7.09
N LYS A 103 10.89 6.23 7.63
CA LYS A 103 11.20 6.35 9.05
C LYS A 103 11.17 7.80 9.51
N ASP A 104 11.79 8.69 8.75
CA ASP A 104 11.85 10.12 9.04
C ASP A 104 10.48 10.80 8.83
N MET A 105 9.81 10.50 7.71
CA MET A 105 8.54 11.17 7.34
C MET A 105 7.35 10.74 8.18
N VAL A 106 7.23 9.44 8.49
CA VAL A 106 6.11 8.90 9.26
C VAL A 106 6.45 8.84 10.76
N ALA A 107 7.65 9.28 11.15
CA ALA A 107 8.17 9.26 12.52
C ALA A 107 8.03 7.87 13.19
N LEU A 108 8.31 6.81 12.41
CA LEU A 108 8.11 5.42 12.82
C LEU A 108 9.39 4.84 13.45
N GLU A 109 9.30 4.31 14.68
CA GLU A 109 10.43 3.63 15.34
C GLU A 109 10.60 2.16 14.89
N TYR A 110 10.63 1.93 13.57
CA TYR A 110 10.83 0.60 12.99
C TYR A 110 12.20 0.47 12.32
N PRO A 111 12.72 -0.76 12.17
CA PRO A 111 13.81 -1.05 11.26
C PRO A 111 13.48 -0.61 9.83
N GLU A 112 14.46 -0.11 9.08
CA GLU A 112 14.28 0.42 7.73
C GLU A 112 13.71 -0.62 6.75
N ASP A 113 14.05 -1.90 6.94
CA ASP A 113 13.55 -3.02 6.15
C ASP A 113 12.09 -3.39 6.46
N ASP A 114 11.46 -2.72 7.41
CA ASP A 114 10.07 -2.92 7.83
C ASP A 114 9.24 -1.64 7.77
N CYS A 115 9.85 -0.51 7.40
CA CYS A 115 9.18 0.80 7.39
C CYS A 115 8.04 0.88 6.36
N VAL A 116 8.14 0.20 5.21
CA VAL A 116 7.01 0.14 4.26
C VAL A 116 5.83 -0.61 4.86
N ARG A 117 6.07 -1.74 5.53
CA ARG A 117 5.02 -2.49 6.23
C ARG A 117 4.37 -1.61 7.30
N ALA A 118 5.17 -0.97 8.15
CA ALA A 118 4.68 -0.15 9.24
C ALA A 118 3.85 1.05 8.73
N MET A 119 4.29 1.72 7.65
CA MET A 119 3.52 2.78 6.99
C MET A 119 2.18 2.25 6.46
N LEU A 120 2.15 1.08 5.81
CA LEU A 120 0.90 0.48 5.32
C LEU A 120 -0.06 0.11 6.47
N ILE A 121 0.46 -0.35 7.61
CA ILE A 121 -0.38 -0.59 8.81
C ILE A 121 -0.96 0.73 9.35
N HIS A 122 -0.16 1.80 9.34
CA HIS A 122 -0.64 3.13 9.69
C HIS A 122 -1.77 3.60 8.74
N LEU A 123 -1.57 3.45 7.43
CA LEU A 123 -2.58 3.72 6.40
C LEU A 123 -3.86 2.91 6.64
N ALA A 124 -3.77 1.61 6.93
CA ALA A 124 -4.94 0.79 7.23
C ALA A 124 -5.73 1.32 8.45
N THR A 125 -5.03 1.91 9.43
CA THR A 125 -5.65 2.52 10.60
C THR A 125 -6.40 3.81 10.23
N GLN A 126 -5.82 4.66 9.37
CA GLN A 126 -6.48 5.85 8.83
C GLN A 126 -7.72 5.49 8.00
N VAL A 127 -7.61 4.47 7.15
CA VAL A 127 -8.73 3.91 6.37
C VAL A 127 -9.85 3.39 7.26
N MET A 128 -9.53 2.74 8.38
CA MET A 128 -10.54 2.33 9.36
C MET A 128 -11.29 3.53 9.95
N HIS A 129 -10.63 4.68 10.13
CA HIS A 129 -11.28 5.91 10.56
C HIS A 129 -12.21 6.48 9.49
N ALA A 130 -11.80 6.44 8.21
CA ALA A 130 -12.61 6.89 7.08
C ALA A 130 -13.97 6.15 6.98
N LEU A 131 -14.06 4.90 7.43
CA LEU A 131 -15.33 4.16 7.49
C LEU A 131 -16.41 4.82 8.35
N ARG A 132 -16.04 5.74 9.26
CA ARG A 132 -16.99 6.49 10.09
C ARG A 132 -17.58 7.70 9.39
N LEU A 133 -17.03 8.09 8.24
CA LEU A 133 -17.48 9.23 7.45
C LEU A 133 -18.68 8.86 6.57
N PRO A 134 -19.52 9.84 6.20
CA PRO A 134 -20.50 9.71 5.11
C PRO A 134 -19.85 9.20 3.82
N ASP A 135 -20.64 8.58 2.93
CA ASP A 135 -20.08 7.89 1.75
C ASP A 135 -19.35 8.83 0.77
N ASP A 136 -19.84 10.06 0.58
CA ASP A 136 -19.20 11.07 -0.29
C ASP A 136 -17.84 11.49 0.30
N ASP A 137 -17.83 11.88 1.58
CA ASP A 137 -16.60 12.27 2.30
C ASP A 137 -15.59 11.12 2.40
N ARG A 138 -16.07 9.87 2.52
CA ARG A 138 -15.22 8.68 2.58
C ARG A 138 -14.50 8.44 1.26
N HIS A 139 -15.16 8.69 0.13
CA HIS A 139 -14.54 8.49 -1.17
C HIS A 139 -13.36 9.46 -1.37
N GLU A 140 -13.59 10.73 -1.06
CA GLU A 140 -12.57 11.78 -1.12
C GLU A 140 -11.41 11.47 -0.17
N GLU A 141 -11.69 11.07 1.07
CA GLU A 141 -10.67 10.70 2.05
C GLU A 141 -9.83 9.50 1.58
N VAL A 142 -10.46 8.46 1.05
CA VAL A 142 -9.75 7.28 0.54
C VAL A 142 -8.88 7.63 -0.67
N GLU A 143 -9.32 8.55 -1.53
CA GLU A 143 -8.51 9.03 -2.63
C GLU A 143 -7.31 9.85 -2.14
N ALA A 144 -7.50 10.76 -1.18
CA ALA A 144 -6.41 11.52 -0.56
C ALA A 144 -5.38 10.59 0.08
N LEU A 145 -5.81 9.63 0.91
CA LEU A 145 -4.95 8.63 1.53
C LEU A 145 -4.19 7.78 0.50
N THR A 146 -4.82 7.49 -0.65
CA THR A 146 -4.15 6.75 -1.75
C THR A 146 -3.02 7.60 -2.37
N LEU A 147 -3.27 8.89 -2.58
CA LEU A 147 -2.30 9.83 -3.15
C LEU A 147 -1.10 10.00 -2.23
N ASP A 148 -1.36 10.33 -0.96
CA ASP A 148 -0.32 10.59 0.03
C ASP A 148 0.59 9.37 0.22
N ALA A 149 0.01 8.19 0.38
CA ALA A 149 0.79 6.97 0.54
C ALA A 149 1.59 6.61 -0.72
N ALA A 150 1.06 6.89 -1.91
CA ALA A 150 1.80 6.67 -3.15
C ALA A 150 2.97 7.65 -3.30
N ASP A 151 2.77 8.93 -2.98
CA ASP A 151 3.83 9.92 -3.02
C ASP A 151 4.95 9.60 -2.02
N LEU A 152 4.61 9.19 -0.80
CA LEU A 152 5.59 8.71 0.18
C LEU A 152 6.40 7.51 -0.36
N LEU A 153 5.75 6.54 -0.99
CA LEU A 153 6.43 5.38 -1.60
C LEU A 153 7.34 5.76 -2.78
N LEU A 154 7.04 6.87 -3.46
CA LEU A 154 7.86 7.45 -4.52
C LEU A 154 8.94 8.41 -4.00
N GLY A 155 9.06 8.60 -2.67
CA GLY A 155 10.04 9.50 -2.07
C GLY A 155 9.69 10.98 -2.21
N ARG A 156 8.42 11.29 -2.43
CA ARG A 156 7.89 12.65 -2.48
C ARG A 156 7.33 12.94 -1.10
N ALA A 157 7.87 13.97 -0.45
CA ALA A 157 7.26 14.49 0.77
C ALA A 157 5.89 15.09 0.40
N PRO A 158 4.89 15.03 1.32
CA PRO A 158 3.72 15.86 1.16
C PRO A 158 4.19 17.30 0.98
N GLU A 159 3.61 18.02 0.01
CA GLU A 159 3.82 19.46 -0.06
C GLU A 159 3.28 20.02 1.25
N ASP A 160 4.16 20.43 2.17
CA ASP A 160 3.78 21.36 3.23
C ASP A 160 3.02 22.47 2.51
N GLU A 161 1.75 22.69 2.86
CA GLU A 161 1.00 23.85 2.37
C GLU A 161 1.92 25.05 2.53
N ILE A 162 2.47 25.54 1.41
CA ILE A 162 3.20 26.78 1.41
C ILE A 162 2.10 27.78 1.73
N ASP A 163 1.98 28.14 3.00
CA ASP A 163 1.33 29.36 3.46
C ASP A 163 2.02 30.46 2.66
N ILE A 164 1.42 30.81 1.51
CA ILE A 164 1.80 31.99 0.77
C ILE A 164 1.33 33.12 1.67
N ASP A 165 2.21 33.57 2.57
CA ASP A 165 2.13 34.88 3.19
C ASP A 165 2.18 35.90 2.05
N ILE A 166 1.01 36.18 1.47
CA ILE A 166 0.80 37.33 0.60
C ILE A 166 0.80 38.53 1.54
N ASP A 167 2.00 39.07 1.79
CA ASP A 167 2.16 40.39 2.39
C ASP A 167 1.30 41.40 1.60
N VAL A 168 0.39 42.05 2.33
CA VAL A 168 -0.60 43.05 1.87
C VAL A 168 0.07 44.34 1.42
#